data_AF-A0A4R4UNQ2-F1
#
_entry.id   AF-A0A4R4UNQ2-F1
#
_cell.length_a   1.000
_cell.length_b   1.000
_cell.length_c   1.000
_cell.angle_alpha   90.00
_cell.angle_beta   90.00
_cell.angle_gamma   90.00
#
_symmetry.space_group_name_H-M   'P 1'
#
loop_
_entity.id
_entity.type
_entity.pdbx_description
1 polymer ?
#
loop_
_entity_poly.entity_id
_entity_poly.type
_entity_poly.pdbx_seq_one_letter_code
_entity_poly.pdbx_strand_id
1 'polypeptide(L)'
;MSPEQRREMIVKAALPLVVEYGTSVTTAQVARAAGIGEGTVFRAFGDKDALLAACMAEAQRPDDTLAHVASISLELSLAERLVEASEALRGYLARMGAVAGALAASGGLRRESLRDALRETPKDPGQKPSTGPEPSTGGEGGGGTAAAARGEGP
;
A
#
# COMPACT_ATOMS: atom_id res chain seq x y z
N MET A 1 5.13 -20.42 -1.96
CA MET A 1 4.97 -19.10 -1.31
C MET A 1 5.77 -18.08 -2.10
N SER A 2 5.12 -17.01 -2.57
CA SER A 2 5.83 -15.93 -3.26
C SER A 2 6.70 -15.13 -2.28
N PRO A 3 7.69 -14.36 -2.78
CA PRO A 3 8.47 -13.44 -1.95
C PRO A 3 7.61 -12.45 -1.14
N GLU A 4 6.52 -11.96 -1.74
CA GLU A 4 5.59 -10.99 -1.14
C GLU A 4 4.80 -11.64 0.00
N GLN A 5 4.23 -12.83 -0.25
CA GLN A 5 3.55 -13.61 0.79
C GLN A 5 4.47 -13.89 1.97
N ARG A 6 5.76 -14.15 1.71
CA ARG A 6 6.76 -14.35 2.76
C ARG A 6 6.99 -13.09 3.57
N ARG A 7 7.12 -11.93 2.91
CA ARG A 7 7.24 -10.63 3.59
C ARG A 7 6.02 -10.36 4.47
N GLU A 8 4.81 -10.54 3.96
CA GLU A 8 3.56 -10.37 4.71
C GLU A 8 3.50 -11.28 5.95
N MET A 9 3.84 -12.56 5.81
CA MET A 9 3.87 -13.50 6.94
C MET A 9 4.85 -13.05 8.03
N ILE A 10 6.05 -12.59 7.63
CA ILE A 10 7.05 -12.09 8.58
C ILE A 10 6.56 -10.83 9.28
N VAL A 11 5.98 -9.88 8.55
CA VAL A 11 5.42 -8.65 9.13
C VAL A 11 4.30 -8.97 10.13
N LYS A 12 3.39 -9.88 9.78
CA LYS A 12 2.32 -10.31 10.68
C LYS A 12 2.85 -10.92 11.98
N ALA A 13 3.92 -11.72 11.91
CA ALA A 13 4.57 -12.27 13.10
C ALA A 13 5.35 -11.22 13.91
N ALA A 14 5.87 -10.18 13.25
CA ALA A 14 6.64 -9.12 13.88
C ALA A 14 5.76 -8.07 14.59
N LEU A 15 4.56 -7.78 14.08
CA LEU A 15 3.68 -6.73 14.61
C LEU A 15 3.45 -6.80 16.14
N PRO A 16 3.10 -7.94 16.74
CA PRO A 16 2.94 -8.03 18.20
C PRO A 16 4.24 -7.72 18.95
N LEU A 17 5.38 -8.19 18.43
CA LEU A 17 6.70 -7.95 19.03
C LEU A 17 7.11 -6.47 18.93
N VAL A 18 6.74 -5.78 17.85
CA VAL A 18 6.99 -4.34 17.70
C VAL A 18 6.16 -3.54 18.71
N VAL A 19 4.91 -3.93 18.96
CA VAL A 19 4.07 -3.29 19.99
C VAL A 19 4.68 -3.48 21.38
N GLU A 20 5.23 -4.66 21.66
CA GLU A 20 5.81 -4.99 22.97
C GLU A 20 7.20 -4.37 23.20
N TYR A 21 8.10 -4.46 22.21
CA TYR A 21 9.52 -4.11 22.38
C TYR A 21 9.93 -2.83 21.63
N GLY A 22 9.06 -2.24 20.82
CA GLY A 22 9.39 -1.10 19.97
C GLY A 22 10.57 -1.41 19.03
N THR A 23 11.50 -0.46 18.88
CA THR A 23 12.72 -0.62 18.08
C THR A 23 13.72 -1.63 18.68
N SER A 24 13.52 -2.07 19.94
CA SER A 24 14.41 -3.04 20.59
C SER A 24 14.17 -4.47 20.11
N VAL A 25 13.11 -4.72 19.35
CA VAL A 25 12.86 -6.04 18.73
C VAL A 25 14.05 -6.45 17.85
N THR A 26 14.42 -7.72 17.91
CA THR A 26 15.51 -8.30 17.12
C THR A 26 14.99 -9.18 15.99
N THR A 27 15.77 -9.27 14.91
CA THR A 27 15.50 -10.20 13.80
C THR A 27 15.42 -11.65 14.26
N ALA A 28 16.18 -12.03 15.28
CA ALA A 28 16.12 -13.36 15.90
C ALA A 28 14.78 -13.63 16.62
N GLN A 29 14.24 -12.64 17.36
CA GLN A 29 12.91 -12.77 17.98
C GLN A 29 11.82 -12.95 16.92
N VAL A 30 11.87 -12.15 15.85
CA VAL A 30 10.91 -12.23 14.74
C VAL A 30 11.01 -13.57 14.02
N ALA A 31 12.23 -14.03 13.72
CA ALA A 31 12.45 -15.32 13.06
C ALA A 31 11.88 -16.48 13.90
N ARG A 32 12.10 -16.44 15.22
CA ARG A 32 11.54 -17.42 16.16
C ARG A 32 10.01 -17.38 16.19
N ALA A 33 9.41 -16.19 16.27
CA ALA A 33 7.97 -16.03 16.27
C ALA A 33 7.32 -16.50 14.94
N ALA A 34 8.02 -16.33 13.82
CA ALA A 34 7.58 -16.79 12.51
C ALA A 34 7.93 -18.26 12.22
N GLY A 35 8.67 -18.95 13.09
CA GLY A 35 9.10 -20.33 12.87
C GLY A 35 10.08 -20.52 11.69
N ILE A 36 10.88 -19.49 11.39
CA ILE A 36 11.84 -19.49 10.27
C ILE A 36 13.27 -19.23 10.73
N GLY A 37 14.24 -19.51 9.86
CA GLY A 37 15.64 -19.14 10.12
C GLY A 37 15.86 -17.63 9.96
N GLU A 38 16.70 -17.03 10.81
CA GLU A 38 16.98 -15.58 10.82
C GLU A 38 17.51 -15.04 9.48
N GLY A 39 18.33 -15.82 8.77
CA GLY A 39 18.78 -15.45 7.42
C GLY A 39 17.63 -15.26 6.41
N THR A 40 16.44 -15.82 6.67
CA THR A 40 15.23 -15.63 5.85
C THR A 40 14.65 -14.23 6.07
N VAL A 41 14.69 -13.72 7.30
CA VAL A 41 14.26 -12.35 7.62
C VAL A 41 15.20 -11.36 6.95
N PHE A 42 16.52 -11.55 7.06
CA PHE A 42 17.51 -10.69 6.40
C PHE A 42 17.36 -10.71 4.87
N ARG A 43 17.16 -11.88 4.25
CA ARG A 43 16.89 -11.95 2.80
C ARG A 43 15.61 -11.25 2.38
N ALA A 44 14.60 -11.23 3.26
CA ALA A 44 13.33 -10.60 2.97
C ALA A 44 13.38 -9.08 3.10
N PHE A 45 14.09 -8.51 4.07
CA PHE A 45 14.03 -7.07 4.40
C PHE A 45 15.36 -6.32 4.30
N GLY A 46 16.50 -7.01 4.21
CA GLY A 46 17.83 -6.40 4.18
C GLY A 46 18.33 -6.01 5.57
N ASP A 47 17.58 -5.19 6.30
CA ASP A 47 17.91 -4.76 7.66
C ASP A 47 16.68 -4.66 8.59
N LYS A 48 16.96 -4.40 9.88
CA LYS A 48 15.92 -4.26 10.90
C LYS A 48 15.01 -3.06 10.65
N ASP A 49 15.56 -1.93 10.19
CA ASP A 49 14.78 -0.71 10.02
C ASP A 49 13.76 -0.86 8.88
N ALA A 50 14.12 -1.56 7.80
CA ALA A 50 13.22 -1.93 6.72
C ALA A 50 12.09 -2.85 7.20
N LEU A 51 12.38 -3.81 8.10
CA LEU A 51 11.34 -4.64 8.72
C LEU A 51 10.38 -3.81 9.58
N LEU A 52 10.92 -2.92 10.42
CA LEU A 52 10.09 -2.06 11.27
C LEU A 52 9.24 -1.08 10.45
N ALA A 53 9.81 -0.53 9.37
CA ALA A 53 9.09 0.34 8.45
C ALA A 53 7.98 -0.43 7.71
N ALA A 54 8.22 -1.68 7.31
CA ALA A 54 7.17 -2.55 6.76
C ALA A 54 6.06 -2.86 7.78
N CYS A 55 6.40 -3.04 9.06
CA CYS A 55 5.40 -3.20 10.13
C CYS A 55 4.55 -1.93 10.31
N MET A 56 5.18 -0.75 10.26
CA MET A 56 4.44 0.52 10.29
C MET A 56 3.51 0.65 9.08
N ALA A 57 4.01 0.36 7.87
CA ALA A 57 3.21 0.42 6.65
C ALA A 57 2.00 -0.52 6.72
N GLU A 58 2.20 -1.75 7.22
CA GLU A 58 1.12 -2.71 7.43
C GLU A 58 0.11 -2.21 8.47
N ALA A 59 0.55 -1.63 9.58
CA ALA A 59 -0.35 -1.09 10.60
C ALA A 59 -1.20 0.10 10.10
N GLN A 60 -0.74 0.80 9.06
CA GLN A 60 -1.46 1.89 8.40
C GLN A 60 -2.40 1.41 7.29
N ARG A 61 -2.47 0.10 7.02
CA ARG A 61 -3.39 -0.44 6.01
C ARG A 61 -4.82 -0.42 6.53
N PRO A 62 -5.73 0.33 5.89
CA PRO A 62 -7.12 0.38 6.31
C PRO A 62 -7.95 -0.76 5.70
N ASP A 63 -7.38 -1.62 4.85
CA ASP A 63 -8.09 -2.62 4.01
C ASP A 63 -9.11 -3.43 4.83
N ASP A 64 -8.69 -4.03 5.95
CA ASP A 64 -9.58 -4.81 6.82
C ASP A 64 -10.68 -3.95 7.46
N THR A 65 -10.36 -2.70 7.80
CA THR A 65 -11.31 -1.75 8.40
C THR A 65 -12.36 -1.33 7.38
N LEU A 66 -11.94 -1.06 6.14
CA LEU A 66 -12.84 -0.73 5.03
C LEU A 66 -13.74 -1.92 4.69
N ALA A 67 -13.19 -3.13 4.66
CA ALA A 67 -13.97 -4.35 4.46
C ALA A 67 -15.01 -4.54 5.59
N HIS A 68 -14.64 -4.28 6.83
CA HIS A 68 -15.56 -4.35 7.96
C HIS A 68 -16.68 -3.30 7.86
N VAL A 69 -16.35 -2.04 7.58
CA VAL A 69 -17.34 -0.97 7.38
C VAL A 69 -18.30 -1.31 6.22
N ALA A 70 -17.78 -1.83 5.11
CA ALA A 70 -18.59 -2.26 3.97
C ALA A 70 -19.51 -3.45 4.28
N SER A 71 -19.18 -4.25 5.29
CA SER A 71 -19.99 -5.40 5.74
C SER A 71 -21.10 -5.04 6.74
N ILE A 72 -21.15 -3.79 7.21
CA ILE A 72 -22.19 -3.34 8.15
C ILE A 72 -23.56 -3.45 7.49
N SER A 73 -24.48 -4.17 8.15
CA SER A 73 -25.82 -4.40 7.62
C SER A 73 -26.59 -3.10 7.39
N LEU A 74 -27.20 -2.97 6.22
CA LEU A 74 -28.04 -1.81 5.86
C LEU A 74 -29.42 -1.86 6.52
N GLU A 75 -29.82 -3.02 7.06
CA GLU A 75 -31.08 -3.19 7.80
C GLU A 75 -31.06 -2.54 9.19
N LEU A 76 -29.87 -2.25 9.71
CA LEU A 76 -29.69 -1.50 10.96
C LEU A 76 -30.16 -0.05 10.80
N SER A 77 -30.58 0.57 11.90
CA SER A 77 -30.84 2.01 11.92
C SER A 77 -29.57 2.82 11.62
N LEU A 78 -29.72 4.06 11.17
CA LEU A 78 -28.56 4.92 10.90
C LEU A 78 -27.66 5.09 12.14
N ALA A 79 -28.25 5.21 13.32
CA ALA A 79 -27.49 5.35 14.56
C ALA A 79 -26.65 4.11 14.84
N GLU A 80 -27.22 2.92 14.72
CA GLU A 80 -26.49 1.65 14.93
C GLU A 80 -25.34 1.47 13.92
N ARG A 81 -25.59 1.77 12.64
CA ARG A 81 -24.53 1.71 11.62
C ARG A 81 -23.38 2.66 11.90
N LEU A 82 -23.68 3.88 12.38
CA LEU A 82 -22.66 4.85 12.76
C LEU A 82 -21.85 4.39 13.97
N VAL A 83 -22.49 3.75 14.95
CA VAL A 83 -21.79 3.14 16.09
C VAL A 83 -20.82 2.08 15.58
N GLU A 84 -21.28 1.10 14.81
CA GLU A 84 -20.43 0.03 14.24
C GLU A 84 -19.26 0.59 13.42
N ALA A 85 -19.52 1.57 12.55
CA ALA A 85 -18.46 2.22 11.78
C ALA A 85 -17.45 2.97 12.66
N SER A 86 -17.92 3.61 13.73
CA SER A 86 -17.06 4.32 14.68
C SER A 86 -16.21 3.37 15.52
N GLU A 87 -16.74 2.19 15.87
CA GLU A 87 -16.00 1.11 16.55
C GLU A 87 -14.89 0.58 15.65
N ALA A 88 -15.21 0.31 14.38
CA ALA A 88 -14.24 -0.12 13.37
C ALA A 88 -13.09 0.89 13.25
N LEU A 89 -13.43 2.17 13.10
CA LEU A 89 -12.45 3.26 12.96
C LEU A 89 -11.61 3.42 14.23
N ARG A 90 -12.22 3.35 15.41
CA ARG A 90 -11.50 3.43 16.69
C ARG A 90 -10.53 2.26 16.86
N GLY A 91 -10.94 1.06 16.50
CA GLY A 91 -10.08 -0.13 16.53
C GLY A 91 -8.88 0.03 15.61
N TYR A 92 -9.08 0.54 14.39
CA TYR A 92 -8.00 0.84 13.46
C TYR A 92 -7.00 1.86 14.03
N LEU A 93 -7.50 3.00 14.51
CA LEU A 93 -6.67 4.06 15.08
C LEU A 93 -5.89 3.58 16.31
N ALA A 94 -6.50 2.76 17.16
CA ALA A 94 -5.84 2.19 18.33
C ALA A 94 -4.69 1.25 17.95
N ARG A 95 -4.91 0.35 16.97
CA ARG A 95 -3.87 -0.58 16.49
C ARG A 95 -2.70 0.17 15.85
N MET A 96 -2.99 1.09 14.93
CA MET A 96 -1.98 1.94 14.30
C MET A 96 -1.22 2.76 15.34
N GLY A 97 -1.93 3.37 16.29
CA GLY A 97 -1.38 4.18 17.37
C GLY A 97 -0.46 3.39 18.30
N ALA A 98 -0.77 2.11 18.59
CA ALA A 98 0.07 1.25 19.41
C ALA A 98 1.44 0.99 18.75
N VAL A 99 1.44 0.65 17.45
CA VAL A 99 2.68 0.44 16.69
C VAL A 99 3.48 1.74 16.58
N ALA A 100 2.82 2.83 16.23
CA ALA A 100 3.46 4.14 16.10
C ALA A 100 4.03 4.64 17.43
N GLY A 101 3.28 4.48 18.52
CA GLY A 101 3.68 4.86 19.87
C GLY A 101 4.89 4.08 20.35
N ALA A 102 4.89 2.75 20.16
CA ALA A 102 6.01 1.89 20.56
C ALA A 102 7.30 2.25 19.82
N LEU A 103 7.21 2.52 18.52
CA LEU A 103 8.35 2.94 17.70
C LEU A 103 8.85 4.34 18.07
N ALA A 104 7.94 5.28 18.36
CA ALA A 104 8.31 6.64 18.77
C ALA A 104 8.99 6.66 20.15
N ALA A 105 8.47 5.90 21.12
CA ALA A 105 9.00 5.83 22.48
C ALA A 105 10.42 5.25 22.57
N SER A 106 10.83 4.47 21.56
CA SER A 106 12.10 3.74 21.53
C SER A 106 13.11 4.34 20.54
N GLY A 107 12.93 5.60 20.14
CA GLY A 107 13.92 6.36 19.34
C GLY A 107 13.50 6.68 17.91
N GLY A 108 12.29 6.27 17.49
CA GLY A 108 11.73 6.55 16.17
C GLY A 108 12.39 5.75 15.04
N LEU A 109 11.68 5.64 13.91
CA LEU A 109 12.27 5.10 12.69
C LEU A 109 13.06 6.17 11.95
N ARG A 110 14.18 5.78 11.32
CA ARG A 110 14.89 6.67 10.39
C ARG A 110 13.89 7.13 9.32
N ARG A 111 13.81 8.45 9.13
CA ARG A 111 12.81 9.13 8.29
C ARG A 111 12.82 8.64 6.83
N GLU A 112 13.97 8.17 6.37
CA GLU A 112 14.19 7.59 5.03
C GLU A 112 13.51 6.23 4.90
N SER A 113 13.69 5.32 5.87
CA SER A 113 13.08 3.98 5.86
C SER A 113 11.56 4.01 5.88
N LEU A 114 10.96 4.96 6.61
CA LEU A 114 9.51 5.19 6.59
C LEU A 114 9.00 5.61 5.20
N ARG A 115 9.74 6.48 4.50
CA ARG A 115 9.36 6.93 3.16
C ARG A 115 9.45 5.80 2.15
N ASP A 116 10.46 4.94 2.25
CA ASP A 116 10.64 3.82 1.33
C ASP A 116 9.56 2.74 1.54
N ALA A 117 9.23 2.41 2.79
CA ALA A 117 8.13 1.48 3.08
C ALA A 117 6.76 2.01 2.62
N LEU A 118 6.49 3.31 2.76
CA LEU A 118 5.26 3.93 2.25
C LEU A 118 5.18 3.97 0.71
N ARG A 119 6.32 3.87 0.02
CA ARG A 119 6.39 3.81 -1.45
C ARG A 119 6.24 2.39 -2.00
N GLU A 120 6.53 1.36 -1.20
CA GLU A 120 6.33 -0.05 -1.54
C GLU A 120 4.88 -0.53 -1.37
N THR A 121 3.88 0.34 -1.57
CA THR A 121 2.51 -0.16 -1.77
C THR A 121 2.49 -1.11 -2.96
N PRO A 122 1.84 -2.29 -2.88
CA PRO A 122 1.77 -3.20 -4.00
C PRO A 122 1.19 -2.45 -5.19
N LYS A 123 1.97 -2.31 -6.28
CA LYS A 123 1.40 -1.94 -7.57
C LYS A 123 0.35 -2.99 -7.88
N ASP A 124 -0.89 -2.56 -8.01
CA ASP A 124 -1.98 -3.39 -8.52
C ASP A 124 -1.49 -4.11 -9.79
N PRO A 125 -1.44 -5.46 -9.82
CA PRO A 125 -1.05 -6.20 -11.01
C PRO A 125 -1.99 -5.98 -12.22
N GLY A 126 -3.09 -5.23 -12.06
CA GLY A 126 -4.13 -5.02 -13.07
C GLY A 126 -4.08 -3.72 -13.88
N GLN A 127 -3.26 -2.72 -13.54
CA GLN A 127 -3.27 -1.46 -14.29
C GLN A 127 -2.42 -1.57 -15.58
N LYS A 128 -3.03 -2.04 -16.67
CA LYS A 128 -2.47 -1.84 -18.02
C LYS A 128 -2.20 -0.35 -18.23
N PRO A 129 -1.07 0.04 -18.86
CA PRO A 129 -0.83 1.44 -19.19
C PRO A 129 -1.96 1.91 -20.12
N SER A 130 -2.73 2.88 -19.67
CA SER A 130 -3.65 3.60 -20.54
C SER A 130 -2.81 4.37 -21.56
N THR A 131 -2.77 3.88 -22.78
CA THR A 131 -2.38 4.67 -23.95
C THR A 131 -3.42 5.78 -24.09
N GLY A 132 -3.11 6.96 -23.54
CA GLY A 132 -3.79 8.21 -23.87
C GLY A 132 -3.55 8.59 -25.33
N PRO A 133 -4.46 9.33 -25.97
CA PRO A 133 -4.43 9.57 -27.40
C PRO A 133 -3.27 10.50 -27.76
N GLU A 134 -2.65 10.24 -28.91
CA GLU A 134 -1.60 11.08 -29.50
C GLU A 134 -2.08 12.53 -29.65
N PRO A 135 -1.26 13.54 -29.34
CA PRO A 135 -1.60 14.92 -29.63
C PRO A 135 -1.53 15.16 -31.14
N SER A 136 -2.69 15.42 -31.73
CA SER A 136 -2.82 15.99 -33.07
C SER A 136 -2.04 17.30 -33.15
N THR A 137 -0.93 17.30 -33.89
CA THR A 137 -0.22 18.54 -34.24
C THR A 137 -0.95 19.22 -35.39
N GLY A 138 -1.18 20.52 -35.18
CA GLY A 138 -2.02 21.39 -35.98
C GLY A 138 -1.56 21.56 -37.43
N GLY A 139 -2.53 21.97 -38.25
CA GLY A 139 -2.29 22.46 -39.59
C GLY A 139 -1.73 23.89 -39.59
N GLU A 140 -1.09 24.25 -40.70
CA GLU A 140 -1.55 25.30 -41.64
C GLU A 140 -0.46 25.55 -42.69
N GLY A 141 -0.90 25.77 -43.92
CA GLY A 141 -0.15 26.57 -44.90
C GLY A 141 0.34 25.81 -46.13
N GLY A 142 -0.28 26.07 -47.27
CA GLY A 142 0.44 26.02 -48.55
C GLY A 142 -0.35 25.60 -49.78
N GLY A 143 -1.01 26.57 -50.41
CA GLY A 143 -0.99 26.68 -51.88
C GLY A 143 -1.90 25.76 -52.67
N GLY A 144 -3.13 26.20 -52.91
CA GLY A 144 -3.89 25.73 -54.06
C GLY A 144 -3.27 26.21 -55.37
N THR A 145 -3.04 25.31 -56.32
CA THR A 145 -3.11 25.60 -57.76
C THR A 145 -3.40 24.32 -58.55
N ALA A 146 -4.29 24.48 -59.54
CA ALA A 146 -4.40 23.75 -60.81
C ALA A 146 -4.64 22.22 -60.79
N ALA A 147 -5.77 21.77 -61.34
CA ALA A 147 -5.91 21.55 -62.78
C ALA A 147 -7.17 20.72 -63.08
N ALA A 148 -7.90 21.17 -64.08
CA ALA A 148 -9.12 20.58 -64.60
C ALA A 148 -8.89 19.22 -65.25
N ALA A 149 -9.84 18.29 -65.06
CA ALA A 149 -10.13 17.25 -66.04
C ALA A 149 -11.55 16.67 -65.84
N ARG A 150 -12.38 16.86 -66.88
CA ARG A 150 -13.29 15.87 -67.49
C ARG A 150 -14.42 15.33 -66.60
N GLY A 151 -15.70 15.45 -66.94
CA GLY A 151 -16.34 15.88 -68.18
C GLY A 151 -17.81 15.48 -68.13
N GLU A 152 -18.62 16.04 -69.02
CA GLU A 152 -19.96 15.54 -69.36
C GLU A 152 -20.29 16.07 -70.77
N GLY A 153 -20.54 15.14 -71.69
CA GLY A 153 -21.32 15.40 -72.91
C GLY A 153 -22.63 14.60 -72.81
N PRO A 154 -23.42 14.44 -73.87
CA PRO A 154 -23.36 15.04 -75.21
C PRO A 154 -24.22 16.30 -75.38
#